data_AF-A0A6M0BYF8-F1
#
_entry.id   AF-A0A6M0BYF8-F1
#
_cell.length_a   1.000
_cell.length_b   1.000
_cell.length_c   1.000
_cell.angle_alpha   90.00
_cell.angle_beta   90.00
_cell.angle_gamma   90.00
#
_symmetry.space_group_name_H-M   'P 1'
#
loop_
_entity.id
_entity.type
_entity.pdbx_description
1 polymer ?
#
loop_
_entity_poly.entity_id
_entity_poly.type
_entity_poly.pdbx_seq_one_letter_code
_entity_poly.pdbx_strand_id
1 'polypeptide(L)' 'MDERESRKKADLEQLEQKITTAGVMAKNKLLSLSQEKFACVPDAEQAAQKLGKELRYHALEDLEFVPQPRHGKPGRPRKG' A
#
# COMPACT_ATOMS: atom_id res chain seq x y z
N MET A 1 36.95 17.90 13.97
CA MET A 1 35.70 17.32 13.44
C MET A 1 35.66 17.64 11.97
N ASP A 2 36.06 16.68 11.15
CA ASP A 2 36.33 16.86 9.72
C ASP A 2 35.03 17.15 8.94
N GLU A 3 35.04 18.22 8.14
CA GLU A 3 33.90 18.64 7.31
C GLU A 3 33.36 17.53 6.38
N ARG A 4 34.19 16.53 6.06
CA ARG A 4 33.79 15.35 5.26
C ARG A 4 32.84 14.43 6.01
N GLU A 5 33.01 14.28 7.32
CA GLU A 5 32.13 13.43 8.14
C GLU A 5 30.77 14.09 8.36
N SER A 6 30.74 15.41 8.58
CA SER A 6 29.47 16.14 8.71
C SER A 6 28.66 16.12 7.41
N ARG A 7 29.29 16.24 6.24
CA ARG A 7 28.59 16.14 4.95
C ARG A 7 28.01 14.74 4.73
N LYS A 8 28.76 13.69 5.07
CA LYS A 8 28.27 12.30 4.97
C LYS A 8 27.10 12.03 5.90
N LYS A 9 27.16 12.52 7.15
CA LYS A 9 26.04 12.38 8.09
C LYS A 9 24.79 13.09 7.60
N ALA A 10 24.93 14.33 7.14
CA ALA A 10 23.79 15.09 6.60
C ALA A 10 23.16 14.39 5.38
N ASP A 11 23.97 13.82 4.49
CA ASP A 11 23.47 13.08 3.32
C ASP A 11 22.72 11.79 3.72
N LEU A 12 23.25 11.06 4.71
CA LEU A 12 22.60 9.88 5.28
C LEU A 12 21.27 10.23 5.97
N GLU A 13 21.23 11.27 6.80
CA GLU A 13 20.00 11.74 7.46
C GLU A 13 18.93 12.14 6.43
N GLN A 14 19.33 12.83 5.35
CA GLN A 14 18.41 13.18 4.27
C GLN A 14 17.89 11.95 3.52
N LEU A 15 18.74 10.95 3.30
CA LEU A 15 18.34 9.69 2.67
C LEU A 15 17.35 8.93 3.56
N GLU A 16 17.64 8.84 4.86
CA GLU A 16 16.81 8.16 5.84
C GLU A 16 15.42 8.83 5.96
N GLN A 17 15.38 10.16 5.93
CA GLN A 17 14.14 10.92 5.94
C GLN A 17 13.32 10.70 4.66
N LYS A 18 13.96 10.60 3.49
CA LYS A 18 13.29 10.26 2.22
C LYS A 18 12.70 8.85 2.26
N ILE A 19 13.46 7.87 2.76
CA ILE A 19 12.99 6.48 2.89
C ILE A 19 11.79 6.40 3.84
N THR A 20 11.87 7.10 4.97
CA THR A 20 10.79 7.15 5.97
C THR A 20 9.53 7.78 5.39
N THR A 21 9.66 8.92 4.72
CA THR A 21 8.53 9.62 4.09
C THR A 21 7.90 8.76 2.99
N ALA A 22 8.72 8.10 2.17
CA ALA A 22 8.24 7.14 1.17
C ALA A 22 7.51 5.96 1.82
N GLY A 23 7.97 5.49 2.98
CA GLY A 23 7.33 4.41 3.74
C GLY A 23 5.96 4.81 4.30
N VAL A 24 5.82 6.03 4.82
CA VAL A 24 4.52 6.56 5.28
C VAL A 24 3.54 6.67 4.12
N MET A 25 3.99 7.19 2.97
CA MET A 25 3.16 7.25 1.77
C MET A 25 2.75 5.87 1.27
N ALA A 26 3.69 4.91 1.25
CA ALA A 26 3.42 3.53 0.88
C ALA A 26 2.35 2.89 1.76
N LYS A 27 2.47 3.05 3.09
CA LYS A 27 1.49 2.55 4.06
C LYS A 27 0.12 3.17 3.87
N ASN A 28 0.04 4.49 3.66
CA ASN A 28 -1.22 5.18 3.43
C ASN A 28 -1.89 4.69 2.13
N LYS A 29 -1.12 4.55 1.04
CA LYS A 29 -1.63 4.00 -0.22
C LYS A 29 -2.11 2.56 -0.04
N LEU A 30 -1.36 1.72 0.66
CA LEU A 30 -1.74 0.33 0.95
C LEU A 30 -3.02 0.26 1.79
N LEU A 31 -3.16 1.13 2.79
CA LEU A 31 -4.36 1.24 3.60
C LEU A 31 -5.57 1.63 2.74
N SER A 32 -5.44 2.64 1.89
CA SER A 32 -6.50 3.04 0.94
C SER A 32 -6.87 1.89 0.00
N LEU A 33 -5.88 1.18 -0.53
CA LEU A 33 -6.07 0.03 -1.43
C LEU A 33 -6.78 -1.13 -0.70
N SER A 34 -6.46 -1.38 0.57
CA SER A 34 -7.10 -2.41 1.39
C SER A 34 -8.57 -2.10 1.71
N GLN A 35 -8.94 -0.82 1.75
CA GLN A 35 -10.32 -0.38 2.01
C GLN A 35 -11.14 -0.28 0.72
N GLU A 36 -10.49 -0.28 -0.44
CA GLU A 36 -11.16 -0.18 -1.72
C GLU A 36 -11.93 -1.46 -2.05
N LYS A 37 -13.15 -1.30 -2.54
CA LYS A 37 -14.03 -2.42 -2.87
C LYS A 37 -13.82 -2.81 -4.32
N PHE A 38 -12.91 -3.75 -4.56
CA PHE A 38 -12.69 -4.32 -5.88
C PHE A 38 -13.85 -5.23 -6.30
N ALA A 39 -14.18 -5.22 -7.60
CA ALA A 39 -15.22 -6.08 -8.15
C ALA A 39 -14.75 -7.53 -8.31
N CYS A 40 -13.43 -7.75 -8.44
CA CYS A 40 -12.83 -9.07 -8.66
C CYS A 40 -11.39 -9.12 -8.10
N VAL A 41 -10.92 -10.31 -7.75
CA VAL A 41 -9.53 -10.57 -7.29
C VAL A 41 -8.45 -10.06 -8.26
N PRO A 42 -8.49 -10.29 -9.59
CA PRO A 42 -7.48 -9.78 -10.51
C PRO A 42 -7.40 -8.25 -10.56
N ASP A 43 -8.49 -7.54 -10.26
CA ASP A 43 -8.48 -6.07 -10.20
C ASP A 43 -7.70 -5.58 -8.98
N ALA A 44 -7.92 -6.24 -7.82
CA ALA A 44 -7.16 -6.01 -6.61
C ALA A 44 -5.67 -6.36 -6.80
N GLU A 45 -5.37 -7.44 -7.50
CA GLU A 45 -4.00 -7.86 -7.78
C GLU A 45 -3.28 -6.86 -8.69
N GLN A 46 -3.93 -6.37 -9.75
CA GLN A 46 -3.36 -5.33 -10.60
C GLN A 46 -3.11 -4.03 -9.84
N ALA A 47 -4.02 -3.65 -8.94
CA ALA A 47 -3.85 -2.48 -8.10
C ALA A 47 -2.65 -2.65 -7.15
N ALA A 48 -2.51 -3.81 -6.50
CA ALA A 48 -1.38 -4.13 -5.63
C ALA A 48 -0.05 -4.14 -6.41
N GLN A 49 -0.01 -4.74 -7.60
CA GLN A 49 1.18 -4.74 -8.46
C GLN A 49 1.58 -3.34 -8.92
N LYS A 50 0.62 -2.48 -9.28
CA LYS A 50 0.89 -1.07 -9.61
C LYS A 50 1.49 -0.34 -8.42
N LEU A 51 0.92 -0.52 -7.23
CA LEU A 51 1.46 0.08 -6.01
C LEU A 51 2.90 -0.37 -5.79
N GLY A 52 3.18 -1.67 -5.88
CA GLY A 52 4.53 -2.21 -5.73
C GLY A 52 5.56 -1.60 -6.70
N LYS A 53 5.16 -1.32 -7.95
CA LYS A 53 6.02 -0.65 -8.94
C LYS A 53 6.30 0.82 -8.63
N GLU A 54 5.40 1.51 -7.93
CA GLU A 54 5.60 2.90 -7.51
C GLU A 54 6.56 3.01 -6.31
N LEU A 55 6.76 1.92 -5.56
CA LEU A 55 7.63 1.91 -4.39
C LEU A 55 9.11 1.81 -4.82
N ARG A 56 9.85 2.90 -4.65
CA ARG A 56 11.27 2.95 -5.01
C ARG A 56 12.21 2.37 -3.95
N TYR A 57 11.82 2.45 -2.68
CA TYR A 57 12.64 2.04 -1.53
C TYR A 57 12.00 0.91 -0.71
N HIS A 58 10.80 0.48 -1.09
CA HIS A 58 9.99 -0.49 -0.37
C HIS A 58 9.50 -1.55 -1.36
N ALA A 59 9.23 -2.75 -0.88
CA ALA A 59 8.62 -3.81 -1.66
C ALA A 59 7.33 -4.26 -0.96
N LEU A 60 6.38 -4.76 -1.75
CA LEU A 60 5.20 -5.45 -1.23
C LEU A 60 5.52 -6.94 -1.22
N GLU A 61 5.47 -7.54 -0.04
CA GLU A 61 5.61 -8.98 0.16
C GLU A 61 4.34 -9.50 0.84
N ASP A 62 4.00 -10.77 0.59
CA ASP A 62 2.86 -11.44 1.23
C ASP A 62 1.49 -10.77 0.98
N LEU A 63 1.12 -10.63 -0.29
CA LEU A 63 -0.20 -10.10 -0.68
C LEU A 63 -1.29 -11.17 -0.50
N GLU A 64 -2.19 -10.95 0.46
CA GLU A 64 -3.37 -11.80 0.66
C GLU A 64 -4.64 -11.11 0.13
N PHE A 65 -5.42 -11.83 -0.68
CA PHE A 65 -6.69 -11.35 -1.23
C PHE A 65 -7.86 -12.04 -0.53
N VAL A 66 -8.48 -11.36 0.43
CA VAL A 66 -9.63 -11.89 1.16
C VAL A 66 -10.92 -11.51 0.43
N PRO A 67 -11.66 -12.44 -0.18
CA PRO A 67 -12.94 -12.15 -0.79
C PRO A 67 -13.96 -11.81 0.32
N GLN A 68 -14.39 -10.55 0.40
CA GLN A 68 -15.51 -10.21 1.28
C GLN A 68 -16.80 -10.73 0.65
N PRO A 69 -17.55 -11.61 1.34
CA PRO A 69 -18.86 -12.00 0.86
C PRO A 69 -19.76 -10.76 0.85
N ARG A 70 -20.17 -10.34 -0.36
CA ARG A 70 -21.30 -9.42 -0.52
C ARG A 70 -22.55 -10.17 -0.07
N HIS A 71 -22.80 -10.19 1.23
CA HIS A 71 -24.10 -10.56 1.76
C HIS A 71 -25.08 -9.43 1.43
N GLY A 72 -25.52 -9.38 0.17
CA GLY A 72 -26.85 -8.88 -0.12
C GLY A 72 -27.78 -9.79 0.69
N LYS A 73 -28.39 -9.26 1.75
CA LYS A 73 -29.47 -9.98 2.42
C LYS A 73 -30.38 -10.48 1.31
N PRO A 74 -30.61 -11.80 1.15
CA PRO A 74 -31.57 -12.27 0.17
C PRO A 74 -32.89 -11.59 0.55
N GLY A 75 -33.28 -10.59 -0.25
CA GLY A 75 -34.55 -9.91 -0.05
C GLY A 75 -35.60 -10.99 -0.14
N ARG A 76 -36.33 -11.23 0.96
CA ARG A 76 -37.42 -12.21 0.98
C ARG A 76 -38.36 -11.84 -0.18
N PRO A 77 -38.54 -12.71 -1.18
CA PRO A 77 -39.52 -12.43 -2.22
C PRO A 77 -40.87 -12.26 -1.54
N ARG A 78 -41.54 -11.13 -1.80
CA ARG A 78 -42.92 -10.92 -1.36
C ARG A 78 -43.76 -12.04 -1.99
N LYS A 79 -44.31 -12.89 -1.13
CA LYS A 79 -45.22 -13.97 -1.50
C LYS A 79 -46.63 -13.39 -1.35
N GLY A 80 -47.39 -13.32 -2.45
CA GLY A 80 -48.80 -12.94 -2.47
C GLY A 80 -49.02 -11.46 -2.72
#